data_AF-W1F6Y4-F1
#
_entry.id   AF-W1F6Y4-F1
#
_cell.length_a   1.000
_cell.length_b   1.000
_cell.length_c   1.000
_cell.angle_alpha   90.00
_cell.angle_beta   90.00
_cell.angle_gamma   90.00
#
_symmetry.space_group_name_H-M   'P 1'
#
loop_
_entity.id
_entity.type
_entity.pdbx_description
1 polymer ?
#
loop_
_entity_poly.entity_id
_entity_poly.type
_entity_poly.pdbx_seq_one_letter_code
_entity_poly.pdbx_strand_id
1 'polypeptide(L)'
;MTYFRINPVLALLLLLTAIAAALPFISYAPNRLVSGEGRHLWQLWPQTIWMLVGVGCAWLTACFIPGKKGSICALILAQFVFVLLVWGAGKAATQLAQNGSALARTSLGSGFWLAAALALLACSDAIRRISTHPLWRWLLHMQIAIIPLWLLYSGTLNDLSLMKEYANRQDVFDDALAQHLTLLFGAVLPALVIGVPLGIWCYFSTARQGAIFSLLNVIQTVPSVALFGLLIAPLAALVTAFPWLGKLGIAGTGMTPALIALVLYALLPLVRGVVVGLNQIPRDVLESARAMGMSGAQRFLHVQLPLALPVFLRSLRVVMVQTVGMAVIAALIGAGGFGALVFQGLLSSAIDLVLLGVIPVIVLAVLIDALFDLLIALLKVKRND
;
A
#
# COMPACT_ATOMS: atom_id res chain seq x y z
N MET A 1 -14.75 -43.03 -4.01
CA MET A 1 -14.98 -41.79 -4.78
C MET A 1 -14.29 -40.63 -4.08
N THR A 2 -13.07 -40.32 -4.49
CA THR A 2 -12.32 -39.16 -4.01
C THR A 2 -12.90 -37.93 -4.71
N TYR A 3 -13.69 -37.12 -4.01
CA TYR A 3 -14.17 -35.85 -4.56
C TYR A 3 -12.97 -34.99 -4.95
N PHE A 4 -12.79 -34.74 -6.26
CA PHE A 4 -11.83 -33.75 -6.75
C PHE A 4 -12.23 -32.38 -6.18
N ARG A 5 -11.55 -31.95 -5.11
CA ARG A 5 -11.70 -30.59 -4.60
C ARG A 5 -10.89 -29.65 -5.49
N ILE A 6 -11.53 -29.13 -6.53
CA ILE A 6 -10.99 -28.04 -7.35
C ILE A 6 -10.75 -26.84 -6.44
N ASN A 7 -9.59 -26.19 -6.56
CA ASN A 7 -9.33 -24.94 -5.87
C ASN A 7 -10.09 -23.79 -6.56
N PRO A 8 -11.18 -23.26 -5.98
CA PRO A 8 -12.04 -22.29 -6.67
C PRO A 8 -11.32 -20.97 -6.95
N VAL A 9 -10.34 -20.61 -6.11
CA VAL A 9 -9.52 -19.40 -6.29
C VAL A 9 -8.65 -19.54 -7.54
N LEU A 10 -8.03 -20.71 -7.74
CA LEU A 10 -7.19 -20.92 -8.92
C LEU A 10 -8.01 -20.99 -10.21
N ALA A 11 -9.19 -21.60 -10.15
CA ALA A 11 -10.11 -21.64 -11.29
C ALA A 11 -10.62 -20.24 -11.69
N LEU A 12 -10.93 -19.38 -10.71
CA LEU A 12 -11.31 -18.00 -10.96
C LEU A 12 -10.15 -17.19 -11.56
N LEU A 13 -8.93 -17.35 -11.04
CA LEU A 13 -7.74 -16.65 -11.55
C LEU A 13 -7.40 -17.07 -12.98
N LEU A 14 -7.68 -18.31 -13.35
CA LEU A 14 -7.53 -18.80 -14.73
C LEU A 14 -8.50 -18.11 -15.70
N LEU A 15 -9.76 -17.96 -15.30
CA LEU A 15 -10.75 -17.25 -16.12
C LEU A 15 -10.40 -15.76 -16.26
N LEU A 16 -9.95 -15.14 -15.16
CA LEU A 16 -9.56 -13.74 -15.16
C LEU A 16 -8.27 -13.48 -15.96
N THR A 17 -7.33 -14.43 -16.02
CA THR A 17 -6.12 -14.31 -16.84
C THR A 17 -6.41 -14.42 -18.34
N ALA A 18 -7.41 -15.22 -18.74
CA ALA A 18 -7.90 -15.22 -20.12
C ALA A 18 -8.51 -13.87 -20.53
N ILE A 19 -9.27 -13.23 -19.63
CA ILE A 19 -9.79 -11.87 -19.84
C ILE A 19 -8.64 -10.86 -19.94
N ALA A 20 -7.62 -10.97 -19.07
CA ALA A 20 -6.46 -10.09 -19.13
C ALA A 20 -5.67 -10.21 -20.44
N ALA A 21 -5.57 -11.43 -20.99
CA ALA A 21 -4.94 -11.65 -22.29
C ALA A 21 -5.71 -10.98 -23.44
N ALA A 22 -7.03 -10.85 -23.35
CA ALA A 22 -7.85 -10.18 -24.35
C ALA A 22 -7.67 -8.65 -24.39
N LEU A 23 -7.02 -8.05 -23.39
CA LEU A 23 -6.78 -6.62 -23.30
C LEU A 23 -5.40 -6.23 -23.90
N PRO A 24 -5.20 -4.95 -24.27
CA PRO A 24 -3.90 -4.48 -24.74
C PRO A 24 -2.83 -4.65 -23.66
N PHE A 25 -1.70 -5.26 -24.03
CA PHE A 25 -0.57 -5.51 -23.13
C PHE A 25 0.24 -4.24 -22.89
N ILE A 26 0.49 -3.48 -23.96
CA ILE A 26 1.14 -2.16 -23.91
C ILE A 26 0.33 -1.16 -24.74
N SER A 27 0.57 0.12 -24.52
CA SER A 27 0.11 1.20 -25.39
C SER A 27 1.33 1.89 -26.00
N TYR A 28 1.33 2.04 -27.32
CA TYR A 28 2.42 2.66 -28.07
C TYR A 28 1.94 3.96 -28.69
N ALA A 29 2.65 5.06 -28.42
CA ALA A 29 2.41 6.36 -29.03
C ALA A 29 3.71 6.86 -29.70
N PRO A 30 3.68 7.29 -30.98
CA PRO A 30 4.86 7.80 -31.67
C PRO A 30 5.48 9.05 -31.06
N ASN A 31 4.69 9.84 -30.32
CA ASN A 31 5.11 11.04 -29.59
C ASN A 31 4.04 11.42 -28.54
N ARG A 32 4.18 12.59 -27.89
CA ARG A 32 3.21 13.08 -26.90
C ARG A 32 1.91 13.66 -27.48
N LEU A 33 1.85 13.90 -28.78
CA LEU A 33 0.70 14.54 -29.45
C LEU A 33 -0.30 13.51 -29.99
N VAL A 34 0.17 12.30 -30.28
CA VAL A 34 -0.65 11.22 -30.82
C VAL A 34 -1.09 10.30 -29.70
N SER A 35 -2.38 9.96 -29.68
CA SER A 35 -2.95 8.99 -28.74
C SER A 35 -2.29 7.62 -28.90
N GLY A 36 -2.04 6.94 -27.79
CA GLY A 36 -1.43 5.62 -27.80
C GLY A 36 -2.36 4.55 -28.34
N GLU A 37 -1.86 3.73 -29.26
CA GLU A 37 -2.56 2.54 -29.76
C GLU A 37 -2.23 1.33 -28.89
N GLY A 38 -3.28 0.64 -28.44
CA GLY A 38 -3.12 -0.59 -27.67
C GLY A 38 -2.56 -1.72 -28.54
N ARG A 39 -1.49 -2.38 -28.08
CA ARG A 39 -0.94 -3.57 -28.72
C ARG A 39 -1.08 -4.79 -27.83
N HIS A 40 -1.65 -5.85 -28.39
CA HIS A 40 -1.80 -7.14 -27.72
C HIS A 40 -0.50 -7.95 -27.80
N LEU A 41 -0.33 -8.93 -26.90
CA LEU A 41 0.86 -9.79 -26.87
C LEU A 41 1.14 -10.48 -28.21
N TRP A 42 0.11 -11.04 -28.84
CA TRP A 42 0.25 -11.76 -30.12
C TRP A 42 0.56 -10.85 -31.31
N GLN A 43 0.25 -9.55 -31.22
CA GLN A 43 0.63 -8.58 -32.24
C GLN A 43 2.11 -8.21 -32.14
N LEU A 44 2.67 -8.26 -30.93
CA LEU A 44 4.10 -8.02 -30.70
C LEU A 44 4.92 -9.26 -31.08
N TRP A 45 4.47 -10.42 -30.62
CA TRP A 45 5.13 -11.70 -30.86
C TRP A 45 4.08 -12.79 -31.13
N PRO A 46 3.88 -13.20 -32.39
CA PRO A 46 2.84 -14.19 -32.75
C PRO A 46 2.94 -15.52 -31.97
N GLN A 47 4.15 -15.90 -31.56
CA GLN A 47 4.41 -17.12 -30.79
C GLN A 47 3.81 -17.09 -29.37
N THR A 48 3.41 -15.93 -28.83
CA THR A 48 2.88 -15.83 -27.47
C THR A 48 1.52 -16.50 -27.31
N ILE A 49 0.77 -16.74 -28.39
CA ILE A 49 -0.50 -17.48 -28.33
C ILE A 49 -0.27 -18.88 -27.73
N TRP A 50 0.76 -19.58 -28.20
CA TRP A 50 1.11 -20.90 -27.67
C TRP A 50 1.61 -20.85 -26.23
N MET A 51 2.34 -19.79 -25.87
CA MET A 51 2.75 -19.58 -24.48
C MET A 51 1.56 -19.36 -23.55
N LEU A 52 0.57 -18.56 -23.97
CA LEU A 52 -0.66 -18.32 -23.20
C LEU A 52 -1.47 -19.61 -23.04
N VAL A 53 -1.60 -20.41 -24.11
CA VAL A 53 -2.23 -21.74 -24.03
C VAL A 53 -1.47 -22.64 -23.06
N GLY A 54 -0.14 -22.70 -23.15
CA GLY A 54 0.70 -23.49 -22.25
C GLY A 54 0.55 -23.07 -20.79
N VAL A 55 0.55 -21.76 -20.50
CA VAL A 55 0.30 -21.22 -19.16
C VAL A 55 -1.10 -21.57 -18.68
N GLY A 56 -2.11 -21.46 -19.54
CA GLY A 56 -3.50 -21.85 -19.23
C GLY A 56 -3.62 -23.34 -18.90
N CYS A 57 -2.99 -24.21 -19.68
CA CYS A 57 -2.93 -25.65 -19.41
C CYS A 57 -2.20 -25.94 -18.08
N ALA A 58 -1.05 -25.30 -17.83
CA ALA A 58 -0.33 -25.45 -16.57
C ALA A 58 -1.18 -25.01 -15.37
N TRP A 59 -1.91 -23.89 -15.50
CA TRP A 59 -2.85 -23.42 -14.48
C TRP A 59 -4.01 -24.39 -14.25
N LEU A 60 -4.60 -24.95 -15.31
CA LEU A 60 -5.62 -25.98 -15.22
C LEU A 60 -5.11 -27.22 -14.48
N THR A 61 -3.91 -27.71 -14.82
CA THR A 61 -3.34 -28.89 -14.14
C THR A 61 -3.05 -28.61 -12.67
N ALA A 62 -2.56 -27.41 -12.32
CA ALA A 62 -2.31 -27.02 -10.93
C ALA A 62 -3.58 -27.01 -10.07
N CYS A 63 -4.76 -26.75 -10.65
CA CYS A 63 -6.05 -26.82 -9.95
C CYS A 63 -6.39 -28.22 -9.43
N PHE A 64 -5.80 -29.27 -10.01
CA PHE A 64 -6.07 -30.67 -9.65
C PHE A 64 -5.03 -31.26 -8.69
N ILE A 65 -3.93 -30.56 -8.40
CA ILE A 65 -2.91 -31.04 -7.47
C ILE A 65 -3.32 -30.64 -6.04
N PRO A 66 -3.67 -31.60 -5.16
CA PRO A 66 -4.15 -31.26 -3.84
C PRO A 66 -3.02 -30.87 -2.88
N GLY A 67 -3.38 -30.12 -1.84
CA GLY A 67 -2.53 -29.84 -0.69
C GLY A 67 -1.36 -28.89 -0.96
N LYS A 68 -0.31 -29.01 -0.13
CA LYS A 68 0.84 -28.09 -0.13
C LYS A 68 1.60 -28.11 -1.46
N LYS A 69 1.74 -29.27 -2.10
CA LYS A 69 2.46 -29.43 -3.38
C LYS A 69 1.80 -28.61 -4.50
N GLY A 70 0.47 -28.67 -4.62
CA GLY A 70 -0.27 -27.86 -5.59
C GLY A 70 -0.13 -26.37 -5.35
N SER A 71 -0.09 -25.94 -4.09
CA SER A 71 0.13 -24.54 -3.74
C SER A 71 1.54 -24.06 -4.11
N ILE A 72 2.57 -24.90 -3.94
CA ILE A 72 3.94 -24.59 -4.38
C ILE A 72 4.00 -24.48 -5.91
N CYS A 73 3.39 -25.42 -6.65
CA CYS A 73 3.30 -25.35 -8.11
C CYS A 73 2.60 -24.07 -8.57
N ALA A 74 1.48 -23.71 -7.93
CA ALA A 74 0.75 -22.48 -8.23
C ALA A 74 1.58 -21.22 -7.96
N LEU A 75 2.36 -21.18 -6.86
CA LEU A 75 3.25 -20.07 -6.56
C LEU A 75 4.33 -19.91 -7.64
N ILE A 76 5.01 -21.00 -8.00
CA ILE A 76 6.08 -20.98 -9.01
C ILE A 76 5.52 -20.50 -10.36
N LEU A 77 4.37 -21.05 -10.77
CA LEU A 77 3.73 -20.69 -12.03
C LEU A 77 3.28 -19.22 -12.05
N ALA A 78 2.62 -18.75 -10.98
CA ALA A 78 2.17 -17.37 -10.87
C ALA A 78 3.34 -16.37 -10.86
N GLN A 79 4.40 -16.68 -10.14
CA GLN A 79 5.60 -15.84 -10.10
C GLN A 79 6.31 -15.82 -11.45
N PHE A 80 6.42 -16.97 -12.12
CA PHE A 80 7.00 -17.06 -13.45
C PHE A 80 6.22 -16.19 -14.45
N VAL A 81 4.89 -16.27 -14.43
CA VAL A 81 4.02 -15.41 -15.25
C VAL A 81 4.25 -13.94 -14.92
N PHE A 82 4.27 -13.55 -13.64
CA PHE A 82 4.52 -12.17 -13.24
C PHE A 82 5.87 -11.63 -13.76
N VAL A 83 6.93 -12.42 -13.63
CA VAL A 83 8.27 -12.08 -14.14
C VAL A 83 8.26 -11.94 -15.66
N LEU A 84 7.62 -12.87 -16.38
CA LEU A 84 7.50 -12.80 -17.84
C LEU A 84 6.73 -11.56 -18.31
N LEU A 85 5.67 -11.15 -17.60
CA LEU A 85 4.93 -9.93 -17.91
C LEU A 85 5.83 -8.69 -17.77
N VAL A 86 6.58 -8.57 -16.66
CA VAL A 86 7.49 -7.44 -16.42
C VAL A 86 8.62 -7.40 -17.44
N TRP A 87 9.28 -8.55 -17.68
CA TRP A 87 10.35 -8.66 -18.67
C TRP A 87 9.84 -8.40 -20.09
N GLY A 88 8.68 -8.96 -20.45
CA GLY A 88 8.03 -8.78 -21.75
C GLY A 88 7.65 -7.33 -22.01
N ALA A 89 7.20 -6.59 -21.00
CA ALA A 89 6.92 -5.16 -21.13
C ALA A 89 8.19 -4.36 -21.48
N GLY A 90 9.31 -4.64 -20.80
CA GLY A 90 10.61 -4.03 -21.10
C GLY A 90 11.09 -4.36 -22.52
N LYS A 91 11.06 -5.65 -22.90
CA LYS A 91 11.45 -6.09 -24.25
C LYS A 91 10.60 -5.46 -25.35
N ALA A 92 9.29 -5.36 -25.14
CA ALA A 92 8.40 -4.74 -26.11
C ALA A 92 8.70 -3.26 -26.26
N ALA A 93 8.99 -2.56 -25.15
CA ALA A 93 9.38 -1.16 -25.17
C ALA A 93 10.69 -0.93 -25.93
N THR A 94 11.73 -1.74 -25.67
CA THR A 94 13.01 -1.67 -26.39
C THR A 94 12.84 -1.95 -27.89
N GLN A 95 12.08 -2.97 -28.26
CA GLN A 95 11.85 -3.30 -29.68
C GLN A 95 11.10 -2.18 -30.41
N LEU A 96 10.11 -1.57 -29.77
CA LEU A 96 9.34 -0.46 -30.35
C LEU A 96 10.14 0.83 -30.39
N ALA A 97 11.04 1.06 -29.43
CA ALA A 97 11.93 2.22 -29.43
C ALA A 97 12.97 2.13 -30.55
N GLN A 98 13.52 0.95 -30.82
CA GLN A 98 14.50 0.75 -31.90
C GLN A 98 13.92 0.91 -33.30
N ASN A 99 12.66 0.50 -33.49
CA ASN A 99 11.97 0.57 -34.78
C ASN A 99 11.13 1.85 -34.96
N GLY A 100 11.02 2.66 -33.91
CA GLY A 100 10.15 3.82 -33.82
C GLY A 100 10.91 5.15 -33.85
N SER A 101 10.21 6.22 -33.48
CA SER A 101 10.84 7.53 -33.30
C SER A 101 11.57 7.60 -31.96
N ALA A 102 12.59 8.45 -31.84
CA ALA A 102 13.24 8.72 -30.55
C ALA A 102 12.28 9.31 -29.49
N LEU A 103 11.18 9.91 -29.94
CA LEU A 103 10.13 10.49 -29.11
C LEU A 103 9.03 9.50 -28.74
N ALA A 104 9.13 8.25 -29.20
CA ALA A 104 8.11 7.23 -28.98
C ALA A 104 7.98 6.87 -27.50
N ARG A 105 6.74 6.63 -27.09
CA ARG A 105 6.35 6.26 -25.73
C ARG A 105 5.70 4.89 -25.76
N THR A 106 6.22 4.01 -24.92
CA THR A 106 5.62 2.69 -24.68
C THR A 106 5.22 2.61 -23.22
N SER A 107 3.92 2.67 -22.96
CA SER A 107 3.35 2.59 -21.62
C SER A 107 2.69 1.21 -21.38
N LEU A 108 2.49 0.88 -20.11
CA LEU A 108 1.88 -0.38 -19.70
C LEU A 108 0.36 -0.32 -19.94
N GLY A 109 -0.15 -1.30 -20.68
CA GLY A 109 -1.56 -1.40 -21.03
C GLY A 109 -2.42 -2.01 -19.92
N SER A 110 -3.74 -1.94 -20.07
CA SER A 110 -4.69 -2.49 -19.09
C SER A 110 -4.57 -4.01 -18.92
N GLY A 111 -4.21 -4.73 -19.99
CA GLY A 111 -3.94 -6.17 -19.94
C GLY A 111 -2.73 -6.51 -19.08
N PHE A 112 -1.65 -5.73 -19.15
CA PHE A 112 -0.51 -5.88 -18.25
C PHE A 112 -0.92 -5.68 -16.79
N TRP A 113 -1.60 -4.58 -16.48
CA TRP A 113 -1.97 -4.25 -15.10
C TRP A 113 -2.88 -5.32 -14.48
N LEU A 114 -3.90 -5.76 -15.23
CA LEU A 114 -4.80 -6.80 -14.77
C LEU A 114 -4.07 -8.14 -14.60
N ALA A 115 -3.26 -8.55 -15.58
CA ALA A 115 -2.52 -9.80 -15.49
C ALA A 115 -1.51 -9.81 -14.33
N ALA A 116 -0.79 -8.70 -14.13
CA ALA A 116 0.14 -8.53 -13.02
C ALA A 116 -0.57 -8.60 -11.66
N ALA A 117 -1.71 -7.91 -11.51
CA ALA A 117 -2.50 -7.96 -10.28
C ALA A 117 -2.99 -9.39 -9.98
N LEU A 118 -3.50 -10.10 -10.99
CA LEU A 118 -3.96 -11.49 -10.84
C LEU A 118 -2.81 -12.44 -10.49
N ALA A 119 -1.64 -12.28 -11.11
CA ALA A 119 -0.46 -13.08 -10.80
C ALA A 119 0.04 -12.84 -9.36
N LEU A 120 0.03 -11.59 -8.89
CA LEU A 120 0.39 -11.26 -7.51
C LEU A 120 -0.65 -11.79 -6.50
N LEU A 121 -1.94 -11.72 -6.82
CA LEU A 121 -3.01 -12.32 -6.02
C LEU A 121 -2.87 -13.85 -5.94
N ALA A 122 -2.56 -14.50 -7.05
CA ALA A 122 -2.28 -15.93 -7.12
C ALA A 122 -1.09 -16.32 -6.23
N CYS A 123 0.00 -15.57 -6.28
CA CYS A 123 1.15 -15.76 -5.39
C CYS A 123 0.72 -15.63 -3.93
N SER A 124 -0.06 -14.61 -3.59
CA SER A 124 -0.53 -14.36 -2.22
C SER A 124 -1.41 -15.48 -1.67
N ASP A 125 -2.38 -15.97 -2.45
CA ASP A 125 -3.21 -17.12 -2.06
C ASP A 125 -2.36 -18.38 -1.87
N ALA A 126 -1.43 -18.65 -2.79
CA ALA A 126 -0.54 -19.81 -2.71
C ALA A 126 0.36 -19.75 -1.45
N ILE A 127 0.98 -18.61 -1.15
CA ILE A 127 1.83 -18.42 0.04
C ILE A 127 1.04 -18.66 1.33
N ARG A 128 -0.21 -18.16 1.39
CA ARG A 128 -1.10 -18.39 2.53
C ARG A 128 -1.38 -19.87 2.75
N ARG A 129 -1.41 -20.69 1.70
CA ARG A 129 -1.64 -22.15 1.80
C ARG A 129 -0.36 -22.96 2.08
N ILE A 130 0.81 -22.44 1.70
CA ILE A 130 2.10 -23.14 1.87
C ILE A 130 2.58 -23.14 3.32
N SER A 131 2.45 -22.00 4.00
CA SER A 131 2.94 -21.85 5.38
C SER A 131 1.93 -21.12 6.23
N THR A 132 1.75 -21.58 7.46
CA THR A 132 1.04 -20.87 8.53
C THR A 132 1.98 -20.00 9.35
N HIS A 133 3.29 -20.26 9.29
CA HIS A 133 4.31 -19.54 10.06
C HIS A 133 4.49 -18.12 9.48
N PRO A 134 4.27 -17.06 10.28
CA PRO A 134 4.28 -15.69 9.77
C PRO A 134 5.61 -15.27 9.12
N LEU A 135 6.76 -15.63 9.72
CA LEU A 135 8.09 -15.28 9.17
C LEU A 135 8.30 -15.86 7.78
N TRP A 136 7.92 -17.12 7.57
CA TRP A 136 8.08 -17.77 6.28
C TRP A 136 7.12 -17.20 5.24
N ARG A 137 5.89 -16.86 5.64
CA ARG A 137 4.95 -16.13 4.77
C ARG A 137 5.54 -14.79 4.32
N TRP A 138 6.10 -14.04 5.26
CA TRP A 138 6.71 -12.74 4.97
C TRP A 138 7.90 -12.87 4.00
N LEU A 139 8.81 -13.82 4.25
CA LEU A 139 9.94 -14.11 3.35
C LEU A 139 9.48 -14.53 1.94
N LEU A 140 8.46 -15.38 1.85
CA LEU A 140 7.88 -15.79 0.57
C LEU A 140 7.18 -14.65 -0.19
N HIS A 141 6.67 -13.63 0.50
CA HIS A 141 6.17 -12.43 -0.16
C HIS A 141 7.31 -11.54 -0.65
N MET A 142 8.36 -11.35 0.16
CA MET A 142 9.52 -10.53 -0.22
C MET A 142 10.26 -11.11 -1.43
N GLN A 143 10.35 -12.43 -1.55
CA GLN A 143 11.05 -13.05 -2.68
C GLN A 143 10.38 -12.77 -4.05
N ILE A 144 9.08 -12.46 -4.08
CA ILE A 144 8.36 -12.13 -5.33
C ILE A 144 8.98 -10.89 -5.99
N ALA A 145 9.48 -9.93 -5.19
CA ALA A 145 10.03 -8.68 -5.68
C ALA A 145 11.48 -8.81 -6.21
N ILE A 146 12.21 -9.87 -5.87
CA ILE A 146 13.65 -10.00 -6.18
C ILE A 146 13.91 -9.89 -7.69
N ILE A 147 13.22 -10.68 -8.50
CA ILE A 147 13.45 -10.71 -9.95
C ILE A 147 12.98 -9.42 -10.63
N PRO A 148 11.77 -8.88 -10.36
CA PRO A 148 11.37 -7.56 -10.87
C PRO A 148 12.35 -6.43 -10.52
N LEU A 149 12.88 -6.41 -9.30
CA LEU A 149 13.88 -5.42 -8.89
C LEU A 149 15.21 -5.61 -9.64
N TRP A 150 15.62 -6.85 -9.89
CA TRP A 150 16.79 -7.12 -10.73
C TRP A 150 16.56 -6.69 -12.20
N LEU A 151 15.37 -6.90 -12.75
CA LEU A 151 15.00 -6.42 -14.09
C LEU A 151 15.02 -4.88 -14.17
N LEU A 152 14.56 -4.20 -13.11
CA LEU A 152 14.66 -2.76 -12.99
C LEU A 152 16.12 -2.30 -12.94
N TYR A 153 16.94 -2.91 -12.08
CA TYR A 153 18.37 -2.58 -11.91
C TYR A 153 19.20 -2.85 -13.17
N SER A 154 18.93 -3.94 -13.88
CA SER A 154 19.63 -4.30 -15.12
C SER A 154 19.38 -3.35 -16.29
N GLY A 155 18.45 -2.40 -16.15
CA GLY A 155 18.06 -1.48 -17.20
C GLY A 155 17.11 -2.07 -18.26
N THR A 156 16.63 -3.30 -18.06
CA THR A 156 15.69 -3.96 -18.98
C THR A 156 14.40 -3.16 -19.18
N LEU A 157 14.04 -2.32 -18.20
CA LEU A 157 12.82 -1.52 -18.18
C LEU A 157 13.03 -0.06 -18.64
N ASN A 158 14.25 0.36 -18.97
CA ASN A 158 14.60 1.77 -19.21
C ASN A 158 13.86 2.40 -20.39
N ASP A 159 13.49 1.61 -21.39
CA ASP A 159 12.77 2.10 -22.56
C ASP A 159 11.27 2.35 -22.32
N LEU A 160 10.73 1.88 -21.19
CA LEU A 160 9.35 2.17 -20.81
C LEU A 160 9.18 3.67 -20.56
N SER A 161 8.06 4.23 -21.01
CA SER A 161 7.77 5.65 -20.88
C SER A 161 7.79 6.13 -19.42
N LEU A 162 7.34 5.29 -18.48
CA LEU A 162 7.44 5.53 -17.04
C LEU A 162 8.89 5.74 -16.57
N MET A 163 9.82 4.89 -17.02
CA MET A 163 11.23 4.97 -16.62
C MET A 163 11.93 6.17 -17.25
N LYS A 164 11.57 6.51 -18.50
CA LYS A 164 12.01 7.76 -19.14
C LYS A 164 11.49 8.99 -18.40
N GLU A 165 10.23 8.98 -17.94
CA GLU A 165 9.67 10.08 -17.16
C GLU A 165 10.35 10.22 -15.80
N TYR A 166 10.64 9.11 -15.13
CA TYR A 166 11.44 9.10 -13.90
C TYR A 166 12.82 9.71 -14.11
N ALA A 167 13.58 9.22 -15.10
CA ALA A 167 14.92 9.71 -15.39
C ALA A 167 14.96 11.22 -15.70
N ASN A 168 13.92 11.73 -16.38
CA ASN A 168 13.81 13.15 -16.71
C ASN A 168 13.34 14.04 -15.54
N ARG A 169 12.80 13.45 -14.46
CA ARG A 169 12.19 14.17 -13.33
C ARG A 169 12.70 13.68 -11.98
N GLN A 170 13.93 13.19 -11.92
CA GLN A 170 14.47 12.57 -10.72
C GLN A 170 14.44 13.52 -9.51
N ASP A 171 14.86 14.77 -9.69
CA ASP A 171 14.83 15.77 -8.61
C ASP A 171 13.41 15.98 -8.05
N VAL A 172 12.42 16.09 -8.95
CA VAL A 172 11.00 16.25 -8.56
C VAL A 172 10.48 15.00 -7.84
N PHE A 173 10.93 13.81 -8.27
CA PHE A 173 10.57 12.55 -7.63
C PHE A 173 11.16 12.46 -6.21
N ASP A 174 12.43 12.82 -6.05
CA ASP A 174 13.13 12.76 -4.77
C ASP A 174 12.55 13.77 -3.76
N ASP A 175 12.21 14.98 -4.23
CA ASP A 175 11.48 15.98 -3.45
C ASP A 175 10.09 15.48 -3.04
N ALA A 176 9.36 14.86 -3.98
CA ALA A 176 8.05 14.28 -3.70
C ALA A 176 8.14 13.15 -2.67
N LEU A 177 9.16 12.29 -2.74
CA LEU A 177 9.40 11.25 -1.74
C LEU A 177 9.64 11.86 -0.36
N ALA A 178 10.53 12.85 -0.26
CA ALA A 178 10.85 13.52 1.00
C ALA A 178 9.62 14.19 1.63
N GLN A 179 8.83 14.91 0.81
CA GLN A 179 7.59 15.52 1.25
C GLN A 179 6.54 14.49 1.69
N HIS A 180 6.41 13.37 0.97
CA HIS A 180 5.45 12.32 1.31
C HIS A 180 5.80 11.63 2.63
N LEU A 181 7.09 11.38 2.87
CA LEU A 181 7.57 10.85 4.15
C LEU A 181 7.40 11.88 5.29
N THR A 182 7.61 13.17 5.01
CA THR A 182 7.37 14.25 5.96
C THR A 182 5.90 14.33 6.36
N LEU A 183 4.97 14.23 5.40
CA LEU A 183 3.54 14.16 5.67
C LEU A 183 3.18 12.93 6.52
N LEU A 184 3.73 11.77 6.19
CA LEU A 184 3.46 10.52 6.90
C LEU A 184 3.92 10.59 8.37
N PHE A 185 5.22 10.81 8.60
CA PHE A 185 5.77 10.82 9.95
C PHE A 185 5.40 12.07 10.74
N GLY A 186 5.31 13.23 10.06
CA GLY A 186 4.87 14.49 10.64
C GLY A 186 3.41 14.44 11.09
N ALA A 187 2.56 13.58 10.52
CA ALA A 187 1.20 13.38 11.01
C ALA A 187 1.10 12.29 12.07
N VAL A 188 1.77 11.15 11.87
CA VAL A 188 1.63 10.00 12.78
C VAL A 188 2.30 10.25 14.12
N LEU A 189 3.46 10.90 14.17
CA LEU A 189 4.17 11.13 15.44
C LEU A 189 3.35 12.02 16.39
N PRO A 190 2.83 13.19 16.00
CA PRO A 190 1.93 13.96 16.86
C PRO A 190 0.64 13.21 17.19
N ALA A 191 0.07 12.47 16.24
CA ALA A 191 -1.12 11.66 16.49
C ALA A 191 -0.89 10.58 17.55
N LEU A 192 0.32 9.99 17.62
CA LEU A 192 0.69 9.06 18.69
C LEU A 192 0.82 9.76 20.04
N VAL A 193 1.52 10.91 20.06
CA VAL A 193 1.73 11.72 21.27
C VAL A 193 0.39 12.17 21.87
N ILE A 194 -0.61 12.47 21.04
CA ILE A 194 -1.95 12.89 21.48
C ILE A 194 -2.85 11.67 21.74
N GLY A 195 -2.93 10.77 20.76
CA GLY A 195 -3.89 9.67 20.71
C GLY A 195 -3.62 8.59 21.75
N VAL A 196 -2.36 8.30 22.08
CA VAL A 196 -2.04 7.28 23.10
C VAL A 196 -2.47 7.73 24.50
N PRO A 197 -2.05 8.92 25.00
CA PRO A 197 -2.54 9.42 26.28
C PRO A 197 -4.06 9.58 26.31
N LEU A 198 -4.67 10.07 25.22
CA LEU A 198 -6.12 10.22 25.13
C LEU A 198 -6.83 8.87 25.23
N GLY A 199 -6.30 7.83 24.57
CA GLY A 199 -6.82 6.46 24.66
C GLY A 199 -6.70 5.86 26.06
N ILE A 200 -5.57 6.07 26.73
CA ILE A 200 -5.36 5.65 28.13
C ILE A 200 -6.36 6.37 29.05
N TRP A 201 -6.60 7.66 28.82
CA TRP A 201 -7.56 8.44 29.59
C TRP A 201 -9.00 7.96 29.38
N CYS A 202 -9.38 7.63 28.14
CA CYS A 202 -10.68 7.04 27.81
C CYS A 202 -10.88 5.66 28.47
N TYR A 203 -9.83 4.84 28.56
CA TYR A 203 -9.91 3.50 29.15
C TYR A 203 -10.47 3.52 30.59
N PHE A 204 -10.18 4.56 31.37
CA PHE A 204 -10.62 4.65 32.76
C PHE A 204 -12.07 5.16 32.94
N SER A 205 -12.81 5.54 31.89
CA SER A 205 -14.22 5.97 32.03
C SER A 205 -15.03 5.78 30.75
N THR A 206 -16.14 5.05 30.87
CA THR A 206 -17.11 4.81 29.79
C THR A 206 -17.77 6.10 29.29
N ALA A 207 -18.05 7.06 30.18
CA ALA A 207 -18.61 8.36 29.81
C ALA A 207 -17.63 9.17 28.94
N ARG A 208 -16.35 9.23 29.32
CA ARG A 208 -15.29 9.88 28.52
C ARG A 208 -15.12 9.19 27.17
N GLN A 209 -15.13 7.86 27.16
CA GLN A 209 -15.04 7.08 25.92
C GLN A 209 -16.17 7.44 24.95
N GLY A 210 -17.41 7.50 25.42
CA GLY A 210 -18.57 7.89 24.60
C GLY A 210 -18.41 9.29 23.99
N ALA A 211 -18.06 10.29 24.80
CA ALA A 211 -17.89 11.67 24.33
C ALA A 211 -16.75 11.81 23.30
N ILE A 212 -15.57 11.28 23.61
CA ILE A 212 -14.39 11.37 22.73
C ILE A 212 -14.59 10.58 21.44
N PHE A 213 -15.16 9.38 21.50
CA PHE A 213 -15.42 8.60 20.30
C PHE A 213 -16.46 9.26 19.40
N SER A 214 -17.50 9.88 19.97
CA SER A 214 -18.47 10.65 19.18
C SER A 214 -17.80 11.82 18.45
N LEU A 215 -17.00 12.63 19.15
CA LEU A 215 -16.27 13.76 18.54
C LEU A 215 -15.32 13.30 17.42
N LEU A 216 -14.47 12.31 17.71
CA LEU A 216 -13.51 11.79 16.75
C LEU A 216 -14.20 11.10 15.56
N ASN A 217 -15.37 10.49 15.77
CA ASN A 217 -16.17 9.91 14.70
C ASN A 217 -16.77 11.00 13.79
N VAL A 218 -17.29 12.09 14.35
CA VAL A 218 -17.78 13.24 13.56
C VAL A 218 -16.68 13.74 12.63
N ILE A 219 -15.45 13.89 13.12
CA ILE A 219 -14.33 14.33 12.30
C ILE A 219 -14.07 13.36 11.14
N GLN A 220 -14.07 12.04 11.39
CA GLN A 220 -13.84 11.05 10.34
C GLN A 220 -14.99 10.92 9.33
N THR A 221 -16.21 11.34 9.67
CA THR A 221 -17.33 11.33 8.72
C THR A 221 -17.28 12.46 7.70
N VAL A 222 -16.51 13.53 7.98
CA VAL A 222 -16.23 14.56 6.97
C VAL A 222 -15.36 13.93 5.88
N PRO A 223 -15.59 14.20 4.59
CA PRO A 223 -14.65 13.77 3.53
C PRO A 223 -13.29 14.46 3.69
N SER A 224 -12.18 13.74 3.48
CA SER A 224 -10.84 14.28 3.74
C SER A 224 -10.51 15.54 2.93
N VAL A 225 -10.91 15.56 1.66
CA VAL A 225 -10.81 16.75 0.78
C VAL A 225 -11.55 17.95 1.37
N ALA A 226 -12.75 17.73 1.93
CA ALA A 226 -13.56 18.79 2.52
C ALA A 226 -12.95 19.27 3.85
N LEU A 227 -12.45 18.37 4.69
CA LEU A 227 -11.75 18.75 5.93
C LEU A 227 -10.51 19.60 5.63
N PHE A 228 -9.72 19.20 4.62
CA PHE A 228 -8.58 19.99 4.15
C PHE A 228 -9.00 21.40 3.74
N GLY A 229 -10.07 21.54 2.93
CA GLY A 229 -10.61 22.84 2.52
C GLY A 229 -11.16 23.67 3.69
N LEU A 230 -11.84 23.04 4.64
CA LEU A 230 -12.42 23.69 5.81
C LEU A 230 -11.35 24.29 6.73
N LEU A 231 -10.15 23.70 6.77
CA LEU A 231 -9.03 24.22 7.56
C LEU A 231 -8.38 25.46 6.93
N ILE A 232 -8.56 25.72 5.63
CA ILE A 232 -7.88 26.82 4.93
C ILE A 232 -8.25 28.18 5.52
N ALA A 233 -9.55 28.49 5.60
CA ALA A 233 -10.00 29.80 6.05
C ALA A 233 -9.65 30.10 7.52
N PRO A 234 -9.87 29.18 8.49
CA PRO A 234 -9.45 29.40 9.88
C PRO A 234 -7.94 29.57 10.04
N LEU A 235 -7.11 28.76 9.36
CA LEU A 235 -5.66 28.87 9.44
C LEU A 235 -5.14 30.16 8.80
N ALA A 236 -5.70 30.56 7.65
CA ALA A 236 -5.37 31.83 7.02
C ALA A 236 -5.70 33.01 7.95
N ALA A 237 -6.89 33.02 8.55
CA ALA A 237 -7.30 34.03 9.52
C ALA A 237 -6.39 34.07 10.75
N LEU A 238 -5.97 32.90 11.25
CA LEU A 238 -5.05 32.78 12.38
C LEU A 238 -3.67 33.37 12.06
N VAL A 239 -3.13 33.09 10.87
CA VAL A 239 -1.84 33.65 10.43
C VAL A 239 -1.93 35.16 10.23
N THR A 240 -3.05 35.68 9.73
CA THR A 240 -3.25 37.13 9.61
C THR A 240 -3.36 37.81 10.97
N ALA A 241 -4.00 37.17 11.95
CA ALA A 241 -4.12 37.70 13.31
C ALA A 241 -2.79 37.63 14.08
N PHE A 242 -1.98 36.60 13.81
CA PHE A 242 -0.71 36.35 14.50
C PHE A 242 0.43 36.13 13.49
N PRO A 243 1.04 37.20 12.94
CA PRO A 243 2.03 37.11 11.87
C PRO A 243 3.28 36.29 12.21
N TRP A 244 3.59 36.12 13.50
CA TRP A 244 4.69 35.28 13.96
C TRP A 244 4.48 33.79 13.65
N LEU A 245 3.22 33.32 13.52
CA LEU A 245 2.89 31.96 13.08
C LEU A 245 3.35 31.70 11.63
N GLY A 246 3.23 32.71 10.76
CA GLY A 246 3.72 32.62 9.39
C GLY A 246 5.24 32.41 9.33
N LYS A 247 5.99 33.06 10.23
CA LYS A 247 7.44 32.86 10.36
C LYS A 247 7.82 31.46 10.84
N LEU A 248 6.92 30.76 11.53
CA LEU A 248 7.07 29.36 11.93
C LEU A 248 6.64 28.36 10.84
N GLY A 249 6.27 28.83 9.65
CA GLY A 249 5.86 27.98 8.53
C GLY A 249 4.37 27.58 8.56
N ILE A 250 3.56 28.17 9.44
CA ILE A 250 2.12 27.95 9.45
C ILE A 250 1.48 28.75 8.31
N ALA A 251 0.70 28.07 7.50
CA ALA A 251 0.01 28.64 6.36
C ALA A 251 -1.42 28.10 6.26
N GLY A 252 -2.29 28.85 5.58
CA GLY A 252 -3.66 28.42 5.30
C GLY A 252 -3.74 27.27 4.29
N THR A 253 -2.73 27.09 3.45
CA THR A 253 -2.64 26.01 2.46
C THR A 253 -1.32 25.25 2.63
N GLY A 254 -1.17 24.13 1.94
CA GLY A 254 0.06 23.35 1.93
C GLY A 254 0.18 22.35 3.07
N MET A 255 1.40 22.20 3.57
CA MET A 255 1.78 21.15 4.54
C MET A 255 1.02 21.27 5.87
N THR A 256 0.82 22.48 6.39
CA THR A 256 0.21 22.69 7.72
C THR A 256 -1.22 22.18 7.86
N PRO A 257 -2.20 22.61 7.03
CA PRO A 257 -3.55 22.06 7.08
C PRO A 257 -3.59 20.56 6.79
N ALA A 258 -2.71 20.07 5.92
CA ALA A 258 -2.59 18.64 5.64
C ALA A 258 -2.19 17.85 6.89
N LEU A 259 -1.13 18.25 7.58
CA LEU A 259 -0.68 17.61 8.80
C LEU A 259 -1.76 17.61 9.88
N ILE A 260 -2.43 18.75 10.10
CA ILE A 260 -3.51 18.86 11.09
C ILE A 260 -4.63 17.86 10.77
N ALA A 261 -5.13 17.85 9.53
CA ALA A 261 -6.19 16.92 9.15
C ALA A 261 -5.72 15.46 9.23
N LEU A 262 -4.52 15.12 8.76
CA LEU A 262 -3.98 13.77 8.85
C LEU A 262 -3.84 13.30 10.31
N VAL A 263 -3.40 14.18 11.23
CA VAL A 263 -3.39 13.92 12.67
C VAL A 263 -4.80 13.62 13.15
N LEU A 264 -5.77 14.48 12.85
CA LEU A 264 -7.17 14.32 13.27
C LEU A 264 -7.78 13.00 12.78
N TYR A 265 -7.50 12.60 11.53
CA TYR A 265 -7.93 11.30 11.00
C TYR A 265 -7.25 10.13 11.72
N ALA A 266 -5.98 10.25 12.07
CA ALA A 266 -5.25 9.21 12.79
C ALA A 266 -5.75 9.02 14.23
N LEU A 267 -6.29 10.06 14.88
CA LEU A 267 -6.68 10.01 16.30
C LEU A 267 -7.71 8.91 16.60
N LEU A 268 -8.82 8.81 15.87
CA LEU A 268 -9.87 7.85 16.20
C LEU A 268 -9.38 6.38 16.25
N PRO A 269 -8.74 5.84 15.19
CA PRO A 269 -8.24 4.47 15.21
C PRO A 269 -7.11 4.26 16.22
N LEU A 270 -6.29 5.27 16.52
CA LEU A 270 -5.27 5.19 17.58
C LEU A 270 -5.91 5.08 18.97
N VAL A 271 -6.81 6.01 19.32
CA VAL A 271 -7.50 6.04 20.61
C VAL A 271 -8.33 4.77 20.79
N ARG A 272 -9.08 4.35 19.75
CA ARG A 272 -9.80 3.05 19.76
C ARG A 272 -8.85 1.88 19.94
N GLY A 273 -7.72 1.88 19.25
CA GLY A 273 -6.71 0.82 19.34
C GLY A 273 -6.16 0.64 20.76
N VAL A 274 -5.89 1.74 21.46
CA VAL A 274 -5.47 1.73 22.86
C VAL A 274 -6.57 1.17 23.76
N VAL A 275 -7.80 1.69 23.65
CA VAL A 275 -8.93 1.25 24.49
C VAL A 275 -9.24 -0.23 24.28
N VAL A 276 -9.31 -0.68 23.02
CA VAL A 276 -9.53 -2.11 22.68
C VAL A 276 -8.38 -2.97 23.18
N GLY A 277 -7.13 -2.52 23.01
CA GLY A 277 -5.93 -3.23 23.45
C GLY A 277 -5.86 -3.44 24.97
N LEU A 278 -6.35 -2.49 25.75
CA LEU A 278 -6.44 -2.61 27.21
C LEU A 278 -7.67 -3.42 27.66
N ASN A 279 -8.80 -3.30 26.98
CA ASN A 279 -10.05 -3.99 27.35
C ASN A 279 -10.03 -5.50 27.08
N GLN A 280 -9.22 -5.96 26.12
CA GLN A 280 -9.10 -7.40 25.79
C GLN A 280 -8.28 -8.21 26.83
N ILE A 281 -7.67 -7.54 27.81
CA ILE A 281 -6.83 -8.22 28.81
C ILE A 281 -7.75 -8.99 29.76
N PRO A 282 -7.55 -10.31 29.97
CA PRO A 282 -8.39 -11.10 30.87
C PRO A 282 -8.35 -10.54 32.30
N ARG A 283 -9.51 -10.51 32.96
CA ARG A 283 -9.65 -10.00 34.34
C ARG A 283 -8.78 -10.80 35.31
N ASP A 284 -8.76 -12.11 35.16
CA ASP A 284 -7.98 -13.04 36.01
C ASP A 284 -6.48 -12.71 36.00
N VAL A 285 -5.94 -12.25 34.86
CA VAL A 285 -4.54 -11.83 34.75
C VAL A 285 -4.29 -10.54 35.54
N LEU A 286 -5.24 -9.60 35.51
CA LEU A 286 -5.14 -8.34 36.25
C LEU A 286 -5.33 -8.52 37.77
N GLU A 287 -6.18 -9.46 38.17
CA GLU A 287 -6.38 -9.86 39.56
C GLU A 287 -5.14 -10.59 40.10
N SER A 288 -4.57 -11.51 39.32
CA SER A 288 -3.32 -12.20 39.65
C SER A 288 -2.17 -11.21 39.83
N ALA A 289 -2.02 -10.24 38.91
CA ALA A 289 -1.02 -9.19 39.04
C ALA A 289 -1.19 -8.35 40.32
N ARG A 290 -2.44 -8.06 40.70
CA ARG A 290 -2.75 -7.36 41.95
C ARG A 290 -2.44 -8.21 43.18
N ALA A 291 -2.77 -9.51 43.15
CA ALA A 291 -2.48 -10.45 44.23
C ALA A 291 -0.98 -10.64 44.47
N MET A 292 -0.16 -10.50 43.42
CA MET A 292 1.31 -10.47 43.53
C MET A 292 1.87 -9.14 44.09
N GLY A 293 1.02 -8.20 44.50
CA GLY A 293 1.44 -6.92 45.10
C GLY A 293 1.89 -5.85 44.10
N MET A 294 1.62 -6.03 42.79
CA MET A 294 2.00 -5.02 41.79
C MET A 294 1.20 -3.72 41.98
N SER A 295 1.92 -2.60 42.07
CA SER A 295 1.34 -1.25 42.01
C SER A 295 0.67 -0.98 40.65
N GLY A 296 -0.15 0.07 40.57
CA GLY A 296 -0.83 0.44 39.32
C GLY A 296 0.14 0.68 38.15
N ALA A 297 1.26 1.36 38.40
CA ALA A 297 2.31 1.61 37.40
C ALA A 297 3.04 0.33 37.00
N GLN A 298 3.39 -0.53 37.98
CA GLN A 298 4.01 -1.83 37.69
C GLN A 298 3.11 -2.72 36.86
N ARG A 299 1.82 -2.81 37.23
CA ARG A 299 0.81 -3.57 36.48
C ARG A 299 0.62 -3.02 35.08
N PHE A 300 0.63 -1.69 34.90
CA PHE A 300 0.52 -1.09 33.58
C PHE A 300 1.74 -1.44 32.71
N LEU A 301 2.96 -1.19 33.19
CA LEU A 301 4.18 -1.37 32.41
C LEU A 301 4.54 -2.83 32.14
N HIS A 302 4.33 -3.72 33.11
CA HIS A 302 4.78 -5.11 33.04
C HIS A 302 3.69 -6.10 32.59
N VAL A 303 2.41 -5.73 32.71
CA VAL A 303 1.29 -6.64 32.37
C VAL A 303 0.44 -6.04 31.27
N GLN A 304 -0.12 -4.85 31.46
CA GLN A 304 -1.10 -4.31 30.52
C GLN A 304 -0.47 -3.90 29.20
N LEU A 305 0.61 -3.12 29.24
CA LEU A 305 1.28 -2.60 28.05
C LEU A 305 1.79 -3.75 27.14
N PRO A 306 2.50 -4.77 27.65
CA PRO A 306 2.94 -5.89 26.80
C PRO A 306 1.79 -6.71 26.20
N LEU A 307 0.70 -6.91 26.95
CA LEU A 307 -0.47 -7.67 26.46
C LEU A 307 -1.32 -6.86 25.47
N ALA A 308 -1.37 -5.54 25.61
CA ALA A 308 -2.08 -4.63 24.71
C ALA A 308 -1.30 -4.34 23.42
N LEU A 309 0.05 -4.38 23.47
CA LEU A 309 0.93 -3.94 22.39
C LEU A 309 0.62 -4.59 21.03
N PRO A 310 0.43 -5.92 20.87
CA PRO A 310 0.13 -6.52 19.57
C PRO A 310 -1.15 -5.97 18.93
N VAL A 311 -2.08 -5.46 19.74
CA VAL A 311 -3.38 -4.97 19.29
C VAL A 311 -3.32 -3.50 18.96
N PHE A 312 -2.61 -2.74 19.79
CA PHE A 312 -2.24 -1.38 19.45
C PHE A 312 -1.45 -1.32 18.13
N LEU A 313 -0.48 -2.20 17.91
CA LEU A 313 0.28 -2.27 16.66
C LEU A 313 -0.58 -2.62 15.45
N ARG A 314 -1.62 -3.45 15.61
CA ARG A 314 -2.61 -3.70 14.55
C ARG A 314 -3.38 -2.44 14.19
N SER A 315 -3.77 -1.65 15.18
CA SER A 315 -4.43 -0.36 14.93
C SER A 315 -3.48 0.65 14.30
N LEU A 316 -2.25 0.75 14.79
CA LEU A 316 -1.21 1.64 14.24
C LEU A 316 -0.88 1.28 12.79
N ARG A 317 -0.82 -0.01 12.43
CA ARG A 317 -0.69 -0.45 11.03
C ARG A 317 -1.77 0.16 10.14
N VAL A 318 -3.03 0.04 10.54
CA VAL A 318 -4.16 0.60 9.78
C VAL A 318 -4.01 2.11 9.64
N VAL A 319 -3.65 2.80 10.72
CA VAL A 319 -3.39 4.25 10.70
C VAL A 319 -2.29 4.61 9.72
N MET A 320 -1.15 3.94 9.77
CA MET A 320 -0.02 4.22 8.88
C MET A 320 -0.39 4.03 7.41
N VAL A 321 -1.03 2.90 7.06
CA VAL A 321 -1.47 2.62 5.68
C VAL A 321 -2.51 3.64 5.21
N GLN A 322 -3.47 3.99 6.08
CA GLN A 322 -4.47 5.01 5.81
C GLN A 322 -3.83 6.38 5.57
N THR A 323 -2.88 6.80 6.42
CA THR A 323 -2.18 8.09 6.30
C THR A 323 -1.37 8.17 5.01
N VAL A 324 -0.71 7.09 4.58
CA VAL A 324 -0.01 7.05 3.27
C VAL A 324 -0.95 7.38 2.12
N GLY A 325 -2.16 6.80 2.11
CA GLY A 325 -3.16 7.06 1.08
C GLY A 325 -3.76 8.47 1.18
N MET A 326 -4.09 8.94 2.38
CA MET A 326 -4.64 10.28 2.60
C MET A 326 -3.63 11.39 2.26
N ALA A 327 -2.33 11.15 2.45
CA ALA A 327 -1.27 12.09 2.08
C ALA A 327 -1.23 12.38 0.57
N VAL A 328 -1.64 11.43 -0.28
CA VAL A 328 -1.80 11.70 -1.72
C VAL A 328 -2.84 12.79 -1.96
N ILE A 329 -3.98 12.69 -1.28
CA ILE A 329 -5.11 13.63 -1.43
C ILE A 329 -4.72 15.03 -0.94
N ALA A 330 -3.87 15.12 0.08
CA ALA A 330 -3.39 16.39 0.62
C ALA A 330 -2.66 17.26 -0.42
N ALA A 331 -2.14 16.68 -1.50
CA ALA A 331 -1.57 17.45 -2.60
C ALA A 331 -2.56 18.43 -3.26
N LEU A 332 -3.88 18.16 -3.19
CA LEU A 332 -4.92 19.06 -3.71
C LEU A 332 -4.92 20.45 -3.06
N ILE A 333 -4.46 20.54 -1.81
CA ILE A 333 -4.30 21.82 -1.10
C ILE A 333 -2.85 22.33 -1.12
N GLY A 334 -2.01 21.77 -1.98
CA GLY A 334 -0.60 22.17 -2.15
C GLY A 334 0.37 21.53 -1.14
N ALA A 335 -0.01 20.45 -0.45
CA ALA A 335 0.88 19.81 0.53
C ALA A 335 2.09 19.09 -0.09
N GLY A 336 2.07 18.87 -1.41
CA GLY A 336 3.15 18.21 -2.14
C GLY A 336 3.09 16.69 -2.05
N GLY A 337 4.27 16.06 -1.97
CA GLY A 337 4.39 14.60 -1.92
C GLY A 337 4.12 13.92 -3.27
N PHE A 338 4.03 12.59 -3.26
CA PHE A 338 3.68 11.84 -4.48
C PHE A 338 2.32 12.23 -5.06
N GLY A 339 1.40 12.74 -4.23
CA GLY A 339 0.12 13.27 -4.69
C GLY A 339 0.27 14.40 -5.70
N ALA A 340 1.31 15.22 -5.61
CA ALA A 340 1.55 16.29 -6.58
C ALA A 340 1.77 15.71 -7.99
N LEU A 341 2.58 14.66 -8.11
CA LEU A 341 2.81 13.95 -9.38
C LEU A 341 1.51 13.31 -9.90
N VAL A 342 0.73 12.70 -9.02
CA VAL A 342 -0.58 12.09 -9.38
C VAL A 342 -1.52 13.12 -9.96
N PHE A 343 -1.77 14.22 -9.25
CA PHE A 343 -2.71 15.24 -9.72
C PHE A 343 -2.19 16.01 -10.93
N GLN A 344 -0.88 16.30 -10.99
CA GLN A 344 -0.28 16.89 -12.18
C GLN A 344 -0.46 15.98 -13.40
N GLY A 345 -0.24 14.69 -13.25
CA GLY A 345 -0.44 13.71 -14.32
C GLY A 345 -1.90 13.62 -14.77
N LEU A 346 -2.85 13.65 -13.83
CA LEU A 346 -4.28 13.65 -14.15
C LEU A 346 -4.70 14.92 -14.91
N LEU A 347 -4.27 16.09 -14.44
CA LEU A 347 -4.60 17.39 -15.03
C LEU A 347 -3.93 17.60 -16.41
N SER A 348 -2.82 16.92 -16.68
CA SER A 348 -2.11 16.99 -17.96
C SER A 348 -2.35 15.77 -18.86
N SER A 349 -3.28 14.87 -18.49
CA SER A 349 -3.54 13.61 -19.19
C SER A 349 -2.27 12.77 -19.45
N ALA A 350 -1.28 12.88 -18.55
CA ALA A 350 -0.01 12.16 -18.61
C ALA A 350 -0.03 10.96 -17.67
N ILE A 351 -0.52 9.81 -18.16
CA ILE A 351 -0.65 8.59 -17.34
C ILE A 351 0.67 8.12 -16.72
N ASP A 352 1.79 8.29 -17.42
CA ASP A 352 3.11 7.92 -16.89
C ASP A 352 3.47 8.74 -15.64
N LEU A 353 3.09 10.03 -15.62
CA LEU A 353 3.30 10.90 -14.45
C LEU A 353 2.38 10.52 -13.28
N VAL A 354 1.14 10.10 -13.60
CA VAL A 354 0.23 9.53 -12.59
C VAL A 354 0.85 8.27 -11.97
N LEU A 355 1.32 7.35 -12.80
CA LEU A 355 1.96 6.10 -12.35
C LEU A 355 3.24 6.37 -11.56
N LEU A 356 4.02 7.38 -11.95
CA LEU A 356 5.22 7.81 -11.24
C LEU A 356 4.93 8.23 -9.79
N GLY A 357 3.74 8.78 -9.52
CA GLY A 357 3.28 9.05 -8.15
C GLY A 357 2.58 7.86 -7.47
N VAL A 358 1.72 7.13 -8.19
CA VAL A 358 0.89 6.05 -7.60
C VAL A 358 1.71 4.81 -7.20
N ILE A 359 2.67 4.39 -8.03
CA ILE A 359 3.45 3.16 -7.77
C ILE A 359 4.25 3.27 -6.47
N PRO A 360 5.05 4.34 -6.22
CA PRO A 360 5.73 4.50 -4.94
C PRO A 360 4.81 4.53 -3.73
N VAL A 361 3.61 5.14 -3.85
CA VAL A 361 2.62 5.16 -2.77
C VAL A 361 2.13 3.74 -2.44
N ILE A 362 1.82 2.94 -3.46
CA ILE A 362 1.42 1.54 -3.27
C ILE A 362 2.57 0.74 -2.64
N VAL A 363 3.79 0.91 -3.14
CA VAL A 363 4.99 0.24 -2.58
C VAL A 363 5.17 0.63 -1.12
N LEU A 364 5.11 1.92 -0.79
CA LEU A 364 5.24 2.41 0.59
C LEU A 364 4.16 1.83 1.52
N ALA A 365 2.90 1.82 1.06
CA ALA A 365 1.80 1.23 1.81
C ALA A 365 2.01 -0.27 2.08
N VAL A 366 2.40 -1.04 1.05
CA VAL A 366 2.66 -2.48 1.17
C VAL A 366 3.88 -2.76 2.07
N LEU A 367 4.94 -1.96 1.98
CA LEU A 367 6.13 -2.10 2.83
C LEU A 367 5.81 -1.86 4.30
N ILE A 368 5.07 -0.78 4.60
CA ILE A 368 4.59 -0.47 5.95
C ILE A 368 3.71 -1.61 6.47
N ASP A 369 2.73 -2.03 5.67
CA ASP A 369 1.81 -3.11 6.01
C ASP A 369 2.56 -4.41 6.36
N ALA A 370 3.52 -4.80 5.52
CA ALA A 370 4.36 -5.97 5.70
C ALA A 370 5.30 -5.85 6.92
N LEU A 371 5.85 -4.67 7.20
CA LEU A 371 6.70 -4.42 8.36
C LEU A 371 5.92 -4.58 9.68
N PHE A 372 4.70 -4.02 9.75
CA PHE A 372 3.83 -4.19 10.91
C PHE A 372 3.41 -5.65 11.09
N ASP A 373 3.06 -6.34 10.01
CA ASP A 373 2.75 -7.77 10.07
C ASP A 373 3.90 -8.61 10.63
N LEU A 374 5.13 -8.32 10.19
CA LEU A 374 6.34 -8.96 10.72
C LEU A 374 6.54 -8.66 12.21
N LEU A 375 6.44 -7.39 12.61
CA LEU A 375 6.62 -6.95 13.99
C LEU A 375 5.60 -7.64 14.92
N ILE A 376 4.33 -7.67 14.54
CA ILE A 376 3.26 -8.32 15.31
C ILE A 376 3.49 -9.82 15.40
N ALA A 377 3.98 -10.46 14.34
CA ALA A 377 4.31 -11.86 14.35
C ALA A 377 5.43 -12.22 15.32
N LEU A 378 6.53 -11.46 15.30
CA LEU A 378 7.68 -11.66 16.20
C LEU A 378 7.28 -11.52 17.67
N LEU A 379 6.39 -10.58 17.99
CA LEU A 379 5.87 -10.40 19.35
C LEU A 379 5.01 -11.57 19.83
N LYS A 380 4.32 -12.28 18.94
CA LYS A 380 3.51 -13.45 19.31
C LYS A 380 4.35 -14.70 19.53
N VAL A 381 5.40 -14.91 18.72
CA VAL A 381 6.29 -16.07 18.85
C VAL A 381 6.99 -16.06 20.21
N LYS A 382 7.56 -14.91 20.60
CA LYS A 382 8.23 -14.73 21.92
C LYS A 382 7.33 -15.00 23.14
N ARG A 383 6.02 -15.08 22.97
CA ARG A 383 5.07 -15.31 24.07
C ARG A 383 4.60 -16.77 24.17
N ASN A 384 4.85 -17.56 23.13
CA ASN A 384 4.53 -18.99 23.11
C ASN A 384 5.74 -19.87 23.45
N ASP A 385 6.93 -19.27 23.47
CA ASP A 385 8.17 -19.81 24.07
C ASP A 385 8.29 -19.27 25.50
#